data_AF-A0A7S1TU00-F1
#
_entry.id   AF-A0A7S1TU00-F1
#
_cell.length_a   1.000
_cell.length_b   1.000
_cell.length_c   1.000
_cell.angle_alpha   90.00
_cell.angle_beta   90.00
_cell.angle_gamma   90.00
#
_symmetry.space_group_name_H-M   'P 1'
#
loop_
_entity.id
_entity.type
_entity.pdbx_description
1 polymer ?
#
loop_
_entity_poly.entity_id
_entity_poly.type
_entity_poly.pdbx_seq_one_letter_code
_entity_poly.pdbx_strand_id
1 'polypeptide(L)'
;MVVICTDGLPTDGDGGGYGAFGEAVRAELDGLPVRLTVRLCTSDDDVVEYWNNIDAALEHVSVDVLDDLESEAREVRRFQPWLTYGQPLHRLREFGAAWHVFDLLDERPLHEEEAAQLAEKLVGELPDPYADSFYKTLGAAVRRAPKTFDALTRRAQPVIDTSAFPGAPFSLYHFLRRQAYGISSFLFLVFVFWYLATQV
;
A
#
# COMPACT_ATOMS: atom_id res chain seq x y z
N MET A 1 11.63 -15.07 9.08
CA MET A 1 10.24 -14.59 9.01
C MET A 1 9.38 -15.49 9.87
N VAL A 2 8.58 -14.89 10.74
CA VAL A 2 7.64 -15.59 11.63
C VAL A 2 6.26 -15.02 11.35
N VAL A 3 5.26 -15.90 11.22
CA VAL A 3 3.86 -15.50 11.06
C VAL A 3 3.08 -16.01 12.26
N ILE A 4 2.39 -15.11 12.94
CA ILE A 4 1.44 -15.43 14.01
C ILE A 4 0.04 -15.21 13.45
N CYS A 5 -0.82 -16.22 13.57
CA CYS A 5 -2.25 -16.09 13.30
C CYS A 5 -2.98 -16.11 14.63
N THR A 6 -3.75 -15.07 14.95
CA THR A 6 -4.41 -14.95 16.26
C THR A 6 -5.80 -14.34 16.12
N ASP A 7 -6.75 -14.83 16.90
CA ASP A 7 -8.07 -14.25 17.09
C ASP A 7 -8.23 -13.57 18.46
N GLY A 8 -7.15 -13.51 19.25
CA GLY A 8 -7.18 -12.99 20.60
C GLY A 8 -5.89 -12.30 21.03
N LEU A 9 -5.88 -11.93 22.31
CA LEU A 9 -4.76 -11.27 22.97
C LEU A 9 -3.74 -12.30 23.49
N PRO A 10 -2.44 -11.98 23.50
CA PRO A 10 -1.44 -12.81 24.14
C PRO A 10 -1.73 -12.89 25.65
N THR A 11 -1.60 -14.08 26.22
CA THR A 11 -1.72 -14.32 27.66
C THR A 11 -0.36 -14.63 28.25
N ASP A 12 -0.01 -13.99 29.36
CA ASP A 12 0.93 -14.60 30.29
C ASP A 12 0.20 -15.76 31.00
N GLY A 13 0.93 -16.75 31.51
CA GLY A 13 0.34 -17.95 32.13
C GLY A 13 -0.63 -17.68 33.30
N ASP A 14 -0.72 -16.42 33.75
CA ASP A 14 -1.55 -15.92 34.85
C ASP A 14 -2.77 -15.09 34.37
N GLY A 15 -2.97 -14.92 33.06
CA GLY A 15 -4.18 -14.33 32.46
C GLY A 15 -4.30 -12.81 32.56
N GLY A 16 -3.20 -12.08 32.78
CA GLY A 16 -3.22 -10.65 33.09
C GLY A 16 -2.25 -9.75 32.32
N GLY A 17 -1.34 -10.26 31.50
CA GLY A 17 -0.21 -9.47 30.97
C GLY A 17 -0.23 -9.22 29.47
N TYR A 18 -1.03 -8.25 29.00
CA TYR A 18 -0.98 -7.79 27.60
C TYR A 18 0.36 -7.06 27.27
N GLY A 19 1.03 -6.45 28.24
CA GLY A 19 2.29 -5.72 27.99
C GLY A 19 3.53 -6.60 27.74
N ALA A 20 3.53 -7.84 28.25
CA ALA A 20 4.73 -8.69 28.24
C ALA A 20 5.14 -9.15 26.84
N PHE A 21 4.18 -9.30 25.92
CA PHE A 21 4.46 -9.72 24.55
C PHE A 21 5.33 -8.69 23.82
N GLY A 22 4.94 -7.41 23.85
CA GLY A 22 5.68 -6.35 23.17
C GLY A 22 7.10 -6.20 23.72
N GLU A 23 7.25 -6.29 25.04
CA GLU A 23 8.56 -6.27 25.70
C GLU A 23 9.43 -7.48 25.29
N ALA A 24 8.85 -8.68 25.21
CA ALA A 24 9.56 -9.87 24.78
C ALA A 24 9.98 -9.78 23.30
N VAL A 25 9.09 -9.33 22.41
CA VAL A 25 9.44 -9.11 21.00
C VAL A 25 10.58 -8.11 20.88
N ARG A 26 10.52 -6.99 21.61
CA ARG A 26 11.60 -6.01 21.63
C ARG A 26 12.91 -6.59 22.16
N ALA A 27 12.88 -7.30 23.28
CA ALA A 27 14.09 -7.84 23.89
C ALA A 27 14.77 -8.92 23.04
N GLU A 28 13.97 -9.75 22.35
CA GLU A 28 14.47 -10.95 21.68
C GLU A 28 14.68 -10.76 20.18
N LEU A 29 13.94 -9.86 19.52
CA LEU A 29 14.01 -9.67 18.05
C LEU A 29 14.74 -8.41 17.61
N ASP A 30 14.96 -7.42 18.49
CA ASP A 30 15.67 -6.19 18.12
C ASP A 30 17.10 -6.50 17.64
N GLY A 31 17.47 -5.93 16.49
CA GLY A 31 18.74 -6.17 15.81
C GLY A 31 18.88 -7.50 15.07
N LEU A 32 17.87 -8.39 15.11
CA LEU A 32 17.87 -9.63 14.33
C LEU A 32 17.27 -9.41 12.93
N PRO A 33 17.72 -10.13 11.89
CA PRO A 33 17.14 -10.07 10.54
C PRO A 33 15.83 -10.90 10.46
N VAL A 34 14.90 -10.66 11.39
CA VAL A 34 13.62 -11.35 11.50
C VAL A 34 12.50 -10.35 11.33
N ARG A 35 11.57 -10.64 10.42
CA ARG A 35 10.27 -9.97 10.33
C ARG A 35 9.20 -10.82 11.01
N LEU A 36 8.35 -10.18 11.79
CA LEU A 36 7.17 -10.76 12.43
C LEU A 36 5.92 -10.22 11.74
N THR A 37 5.11 -11.09 11.15
CA THR A 37 3.79 -10.72 10.62
C THR A 37 2.73 -11.27 11.57
N VAL A 38 1.86 -10.41 12.09
CA VAL A 38 0.70 -10.80 12.89
C VAL A 38 -0.53 -10.68 12.02
N ARG A 39 -1.10 -11.82 11.66
CA ARG A 39 -2.36 -11.91 10.93
C ARG A 39 -3.50 -12.01 11.93
N LEU A 40 -4.37 -11.00 11.93
CA LEU A 40 -5.58 -11.01 12.73
C LEU A 40 -6.63 -11.90 12.07
N CYS A 41 -7.19 -12.80 12.87
CA CYS A 41 -8.24 -13.75 12.50
C CYS A 41 -9.57 -13.40 13.19
N THR A 42 -9.70 -12.16 13.66
CA THR A 42 -10.84 -11.66 14.42
C THR A 42 -11.25 -10.28 13.90
N SER A 43 -12.48 -9.89 14.19
CA SER A 43 -12.99 -8.53 13.98
C SER A 43 -13.38 -7.89 15.32
N ASP A 44 -12.77 -8.35 16.41
CA ASP A 44 -12.94 -7.79 17.75
C ASP A 44 -12.09 -6.52 17.87
N ASP A 45 -12.76 -5.37 18.02
CA ASP A 45 -12.13 -4.05 18.02
C ASP A 45 -11.05 -3.93 19.11
N ASP A 46 -11.24 -4.55 20.28
CA ASP A 46 -10.27 -4.48 21.38
C ASP A 46 -8.99 -5.26 21.04
N VAL A 47 -9.13 -6.38 20.32
CA VAL A 47 -7.99 -7.18 19.85
C VAL A 47 -7.24 -6.45 18.75
N VAL A 48 -7.96 -5.88 17.78
CA VAL A 48 -7.38 -5.11 16.67
C VAL A 48 -6.64 -3.88 17.21
N GLU A 49 -7.25 -3.13 18.12
CA GLU A 49 -6.62 -1.96 18.75
C GLU A 49 -5.34 -2.34 19.51
N TYR A 50 -5.35 -3.44 20.26
CA TYR A 50 -4.16 -3.92 20.94
C TYR A 50 -3.01 -4.21 19.97
N TRP A 51 -3.25 -4.96 18.90
CA TRP A 51 -2.19 -5.32 17.96
C TRP A 51 -1.69 -4.11 17.19
N ASN A 52 -2.57 -3.18 16.78
CA ASN A 52 -2.16 -1.92 16.16
C ASN A 52 -1.28 -1.07 17.10
N ASN A 53 -1.56 -1.07 18.41
CA ASN A 53 -0.72 -0.40 19.39
C ASN A 53 0.66 -1.08 19.53
N ILE A 54 0.73 -2.40 19.42
CA ILE A 54 2.00 -3.15 19.41
C ILE A 54 2.82 -2.79 18.17
N ASP A 55 2.19 -2.74 16.99
CA ASP A 55 2.82 -2.37 15.74
C ASP A 55 3.48 -0.99 15.82
N ALA A 56 2.69 0.02 16.24
CA ALA A 56 3.15 1.39 16.44
C ALA A 56 4.28 1.50 17.49
N ALA A 57 4.23 0.70 18.57
CA ALA A 57 5.27 0.69 19.59
C ALA A 57 6.57 0.01 19.12
N LEU A 58 6.47 -0.88 18.14
CA LEU A 58 7.55 -1.75 17.65
C LEU A 58 7.90 -1.50 16.18
N GLU A 59 7.61 -0.32 15.63
CA GLU A 59 7.99 0.06 14.25
C GLU A 59 9.48 -0.22 13.92
N HIS A 60 10.36 -0.11 14.92
CA HIS A 60 11.79 -0.39 14.79
C HIS A 60 12.15 -1.89 14.74
N VAL A 61 11.24 -2.77 15.17
CA VAL A 61 11.42 -4.23 15.29
C VAL A 61 10.64 -4.98 14.20
N SER A 62 10.55 -4.45 12.98
CA SER A 62 10.00 -5.17 11.79
C SER A 62 8.76 -6.03 12.08
N VAL A 63 7.80 -5.47 12.81
CA VAL A 63 6.47 -6.05 13.03
C VAL A 63 5.55 -5.48 11.95
N ASP A 64 4.65 -6.32 11.42
CA ASP A 64 3.59 -5.92 10.47
C ASP A 64 2.31 -6.60 10.94
N VAL A 65 1.33 -5.80 11.37
CA VAL A 65 0.01 -6.28 11.78
C VAL A 65 -0.94 -6.13 10.61
N LEU A 66 -1.55 -7.25 10.19
CA LEU A 66 -2.48 -7.28 9.07
C LEU A 66 -3.87 -7.64 9.56
N ASP A 67 -4.82 -6.76 9.29
CA ASP A 67 -6.24 -6.97 9.57
C ASP A 67 -6.96 -7.57 8.35
N ASP A 68 -8.29 -7.50 8.29
CA ASP A 68 -9.08 -8.00 7.18
C ASP A 68 -8.78 -7.29 5.85
N LEU A 69 -9.08 -7.98 4.74
CA LEU A 69 -8.80 -7.50 3.40
C LEU A 69 -9.47 -6.14 3.07
N GLU A 70 -10.67 -5.88 3.60
CA GLU A 70 -11.43 -4.67 3.32
C GLU A 70 -10.90 -3.45 4.09
N SER A 71 -10.56 -3.61 5.38
CA SER A 71 -9.92 -2.56 6.19
C SER A 71 -8.58 -2.15 5.59
N GLU A 72 -7.71 -3.13 5.32
CA GLU A 72 -6.42 -2.95 4.65
C GLU A 72 -6.55 -2.26 3.29
N ALA A 73 -7.49 -2.73 2.44
CA ALA A 73 -7.69 -2.12 1.13
C ALA A 73 -8.08 -0.65 1.23
N ARG A 74 -8.83 -0.26 2.27
CA ARG A 74 -9.27 1.12 2.49
C ARG A 74 -8.09 2.02 2.85
N GLU A 75 -7.19 1.55 3.70
CA GLU A 75 -5.98 2.26 4.11
C GLU A 75 -5.01 2.41 2.94
N VAL A 76 -4.74 1.31 2.23
CA VAL A 76 -3.89 1.35 1.02
C VAL A 76 -4.49 2.25 -0.05
N ARG A 77 -5.81 2.22 -0.28
CA ARG A 77 -6.46 3.08 -1.29
C ARG A 77 -6.35 4.57 -0.95
N ARG A 78 -6.26 4.94 0.33
CA ARG A 78 -6.09 6.34 0.76
C ARG A 78 -4.80 6.94 0.22
N PHE A 79 -3.73 6.15 0.19
CA PHE A 79 -2.40 6.60 -0.24
C PHE A 79 -2.04 6.19 -1.67
N GLN A 80 -2.53 5.03 -2.12
CA GLN A 80 -2.31 4.46 -3.44
C GLN A 80 -3.62 4.36 -4.23
N PRO A 81 -4.21 5.48 -4.69
CA PRO A 81 -5.46 5.47 -5.44
C PRO A 81 -5.37 4.70 -6.77
N TRP A 82 -4.16 4.44 -7.24
CA TRP A 82 -3.83 3.70 -8.46
C TRP A 82 -3.73 2.18 -8.25
N LEU A 83 -3.69 1.71 -7.00
CA LEU A 83 -3.51 0.31 -6.68
C LEU A 83 -4.86 -0.32 -6.31
N THR A 84 -5.19 -1.44 -6.95
CA THR A 84 -6.25 -2.32 -6.47
C THR A 84 -5.63 -3.31 -5.50
N TYR A 85 -5.67 -2.98 -4.20
CA TYR A 85 -5.29 -3.90 -3.14
C TYR A 85 -6.31 -5.05 -3.08
N GLY A 86 -5.89 -6.22 -3.53
CA GLY A 86 -6.76 -7.40 -3.60
C GLY A 86 -6.09 -8.62 -2.99
N GLN A 87 -6.86 -9.71 -2.91
CA GLN A 87 -6.48 -10.91 -2.18
C GLN A 87 -5.05 -11.43 -2.46
N PRO A 88 -4.54 -11.49 -3.70
CA PRO A 88 -3.18 -11.98 -3.94
C PRO A 88 -2.09 -11.16 -3.23
N LEU A 89 -2.19 -9.82 -3.24
CA LEU A 89 -1.23 -8.95 -2.57
C LEU A 89 -1.35 -9.05 -1.04
N HIS A 90 -2.59 -9.06 -0.55
CA HIS A 90 -2.84 -9.24 0.88
C HIS A 90 -2.31 -10.58 1.41
N ARG A 91 -2.56 -11.69 0.70
CA ARG A 91 -1.99 -13.00 1.06
C ARG A 91 -0.47 -13.00 0.99
N LEU A 92 0.13 -12.31 0.02
CA LEU A 92 1.57 -12.18 -0.07
C LEU A 92 2.17 -11.49 1.17
N ARG A 93 1.52 -10.44 1.69
CA ARG A 93 1.88 -9.79 2.96
C ARG A 93 1.66 -10.72 4.16
N GLU A 94 0.53 -11.42 4.24
CA GLU A 94 0.28 -12.41 5.32
C GLU A 94 1.33 -13.54 5.35
N PHE A 95 1.82 -13.96 4.18
CA PHE A 95 2.94 -14.88 4.04
C PHE A 95 4.31 -14.18 4.14
N GLY A 96 4.34 -13.00 4.78
CA GLY A 96 5.49 -12.22 5.22
C GLY A 96 6.49 -11.83 4.13
N ALA A 97 6.03 -11.62 2.90
CA ALA A 97 6.85 -10.96 1.90
C ALA A 97 7.31 -9.60 2.41
N ALA A 98 8.62 -9.46 2.59
CA ALA A 98 9.24 -8.35 3.33
C ALA A 98 9.86 -7.29 2.42
N TRP A 99 9.15 -6.87 1.36
CA TRP A 99 9.66 -5.80 0.52
C TRP A 99 9.36 -4.46 1.18
N HIS A 100 10.37 -3.58 1.27
CA HIS A 100 10.23 -2.28 1.91
C HIS A 100 9.04 -1.45 1.38
N VAL A 101 8.71 -1.58 0.09
CA VAL A 101 7.55 -0.90 -0.51
C VAL A 101 6.19 -1.33 0.04
N PHE A 102 6.09 -2.49 0.72
CA PHE A 102 4.86 -2.93 1.37
C PHE A 102 4.59 -2.20 2.66
N ASP A 103 5.63 -1.95 3.45
CA ASP A 103 5.55 -1.18 4.71
C ASP A 103 5.04 0.25 4.44
N LEU A 104 5.32 0.79 3.25
CA LEU A 104 4.95 2.15 2.87
C LEU A 104 3.51 2.30 2.33
N LEU A 105 2.77 1.21 2.10
CA LEU A 105 1.52 1.23 1.33
C LEU A 105 0.39 2.02 2.00
N ASP A 106 0.27 1.87 3.31
CA ASP A 106 -0.72 2.46 4.19
C ASP A 106 -0.15 3.62 5.04
N GLU A 107 1.14 3.94 4.91
CA GLU A 107 1.76 5.07 5.59
C GLU A 107 1.69 6.37 4.78
N ARG A 108 2.06 6.33 3.48
CA ARG A 108 2.21 7.52 2.63
C ARG A 108 2.08 7.22 1.14
N PRO A 109 1.81 8.23 0.28
CA PRO A 109 1.87 8.03 -1.16
C PRO A 109 3.28 7.58 -1.59
N LEU A 110 3.35 6.55 -2.45
CA LEU A 110 4.63 6.11 -3.00
C LEU A 110 5.19 7.13 -3.99
N HIS A 111 6.51 7.29 -3.96
CA HIS A 111 7.24 8.00 -5.01
C HIS A 111 7.21 7.20 -6.32
N GLU A 112 7.49 7.86 -7.44
CA GLU A 112 7.40 7.24 -8.77
C GLU A 112 8.28 5.98 -8.89
N GLU A 113 9.51 6.02 -8.37
CA GLU A 113 10.41 4.88 -8.36
C GLU A 113 9.89 3.72 -7.49
N GLU A 114 9.34 4.02 -6.32
CA GLU A 114 8.77 3.01 -5.39
C GLU A 114 7.52 2.36 -5.99
N ALA A 115 6.67 3.16 -6.63
CA ALA A 115 5.50 2.69 -7.35
C ALA A 115 5.90 1.81 -8.55
N ALA A 116 6.97 2.17 -9.27
CA ALA A 116 7.51 1.37 -10.36
C ALA A 116 8.09 0.03 -9.87
N GLN A 117 8.83 0.04 -8.76
CA GLN A 117 9.32 -1.18 -8.10
C GLN A 117 8.16 -2.10 -7.71
N LEU A 118 7.11 -1.55 -7.10
CA LEU A 118 5.92 -2.30 -6.75
C LEU A 118 5.19 -2.84 -8.00
N ALA A 119 5.06 -2.01 -9.04
CA ALA A 119 4.43 -2.43 -10.29
C ALA A 119 5.17 -3.63 -10.91
N GLU A 120 6.50 -3.61 -10.93
CA GLU A 120 7.31 -4.72 -11.44
C GLU A 120 7.04 -6.02 -10.66
N LYS A 121 6.89 -5.96 -9.33
CA LYS A 121 6.52 -7.14 -8.53
C LYS A 121 5.13 -7.67 -8.85
N LEU A 122 4.20 -6.79 -9.22
CA LEU A 122 2.80 -7.15 -9.46
C LEU A 122 2.53 -7.64 -10.88
N VAL A 123 3.23 -7.10 -11.89
CA VAL A 123 2.96 -7.40 -13.31
C VAL A 123 4.14 -7.99 -14.08
N GLY A 124 5.29 -8.18 -13.43
CA GLY A 124 6.52 -8.71 -14.02
C GLY A 124 7.48 -7.61 -14.48
N GLU A 125 8.56 -8.00 -15.16
CA GLU A 125 9.65 -7.13 -15.60
C GLU A 125 9.14 -5.89 -16.37
N LEU A 126 9.59 -4.71 -15.94
CA LEU A 126 9.29 -3.41 -16.56
C LEU A 126 10.61 -2.72 -16.96
N PRO A 127 10.58 -1.81 -17.95
CA PRO A 127 11.70 -0.93 -18.23
C PRO A 127 12.04 -0.03 -17.03
N ASP A 128 13.17 0.67 -17.11
CA ASP A 128 13.48 1.78 -16.22
C ASP A 128 12.29 2.78 -16.18
N PRO A 129 11.87 3.27 -14.99
CA PRO A 129 10.72 4.16 -14.86
C PRO A 129 10.85 5.47 -15.65
N TYR A 130 12.08 5.92 -15.92
CA TYR A 130 12.37 7.12 -16.70
C TYR A 130 12.48 6.87 -18.20
N ALA A 131 12.36 5.62 -18.66
CA ALA A 131 12.35 5.31 -20.09
C ALA A 131 10.99 5.67 -20.72
N ASP A 132 11.03 6.25 -21.93
CA ASP A 132 9.82 6.57 -22.72
C ASP A 132 8.88 5.37 -22.94
N SER A 133 9.43 4.15 -22.88
CA SER A 133 8.69 2.91 -23.08
C SER A 133 7.97 2.40 -21.83
N PHE A 134 8.23 2.98 -20.65
CA PHE A 134 7.74 2.48 -19.36
C PHE A 134 6.21 2.36 -19.33
N TYR A 135 5.50 3.48 -19.50
CA TYR A 135 4.03 3.52 -19.42
C TYR A 135 3.35 2.63 -20.48
N LYS A 136 3.93 2.54 -21.68
CA LYS A 136 3.43 1.66 -22.73
C LYS A 136 3.55 0.19 -22.32
N THR A 137 4.69 -0.18 -21.73
CA THR A 137 4.95 -1.55 -21.27
C THR A 137 4.11 -1.89 -20.05
N LEU A 138 4.04 -1.00 -19.05
CA LEU A 138 3.17 -1.12 -17.89
C LEU A 138 1.71 -1.37 -18.31
N GLY A 139 1.17 -0.53 -19.20
CA GLY A 139 -0.20 -0.72 -19.70
C GLY A 139 -0.41 -2.04 -20.44
N ALA A 140 0.59 -2.53 -21.18
CA ALA A 140 0.51 -3.84 -21.81
C ALA A 140 0.57 -5.00 -20.80
N ALA A 141 1.41 -4.90 -19.78
CA ALA A 141 1.54 -5.88 -18.71
C ALA A 141 0.26 -5.97 -17.88
N VAL A 142 -0.29 -4.83 -17.43
CA VAL A 142 -1.55 -4.75 -16.67
C VAL A 142 -2.73 -5.36 -17.43
N ARG A 143 -2.81 -5.18 -18.76
CA ARG A 143 -3.87 -5.78 -19.59
C ARG A 143 -3.77 -7.29 -19.70
N ARG A 144 -2.56 -7.85 -19.58
CA ARG A 144 -2.30 -9.30 -19.64
C ARG A 144 -2.43 -9.96 -18.27
N ALA A 145 -2.13 -9.23 -17.21
CA ALA A 145 -2.24 -9.70 -15.85
C ALA A 145 -3.71 -10.07 -15.51
N PRO A 146 -3.95 -11.12 -14.71
CA PRO A 146 -5.28 -11.44 -14.24
C PRO A 146 -5.82 -10.29 -13.41
N LYS A 147 -7.13 -10.03 -13.54
CA LYS A 147 -7.81 -9.08 -12.66
C LYS A 147 -7.84 -9.63 -11.23
N THR A 148 -7.79 -8.73 -10.26
CA THR A 148 -7.94 -9.04 -8.84
C THR A 148 -9.29 -8.55 -8.33
N PHE A 149 -9.81 -9.20 -7.30
CA PHE A 149 -11.03 -8.74 -6.64
C PHE A 149 -10.70 -7.53 -5.76
N ASP A 150 -11.38 -6.41 -6.01
CA ASP A 150 -11.34 -5.21 -5.18
C ASP A 150 -12.41 -5.32 -4.08
N ALA A 151 -11.97 -5.44 -2.81
CA ALA A 151 -12.88 -5.55 -1.67
C ALA A 151 -13.77 -4.31 -1.49
N LEU A 152 -13.26 -3.12 -1.84
CA LEU A 152 -13.98 -1.85 -1.68
C LEU A 152 -15.08 -1.68 -2.71
N THR A 153 -14.84 -2.09 -3.97
CA THR A 153 -15.83 -1.96 -5.05
C THR A 153 -16.61 -3.23 -5.33
N ARG A 154 -16.20 -4.36 -4.72
CA ARG A 154 -16.76 -5.71 -4.89
C ARG A 154 -16.79 -6.17 -6.34
N ARG A 155 -15.76 -5.83 -7.10
CA ARG A 155 -15.62 -6.12 -8.54
C ARG A 155 -14.22 -6.57 -8.87
N ALA A 156 -14.10 -7.36 -9.94
CA ALA A 156 -12.80 -7.67 -10.52
C ALA A 156 -12.26 -6.46 -11.29
N GLN A 157 -11.08 -5.97 -10.89
CA GLN A 157 -10.40 -4.83 -11.50
C GLN A 157 -8.97 -5.20 -11.91
N PRO A 158 -8.35 -4.47 -12.86
CA PRO A 158 -6.90 -4.54 -13.06
C PRO A 158 -6.17 -4.26 -11.75
N VAL A 159 -5.02 -4.90 -11.52
CA VAL A 159 -4.24 -4.68 -10.29
C VAL A 159 -3.73 -3.23 -10.17
N ILE A 160 -3.49 -2.56 -11.31
CA ILE A 160 -3.02 -1.18 -11.39
C ILE A 160 -3.96 -0.38 -12.30
N ASP A 161 -4.43 0.77 -11.82
CA ASP A 161 -5.01 1.81 -12.65
C ASP A 161 -3.89 2.67 -13.25
N THR A 162 -3.57 2.39 -14.51
CA THR A 162 -2.52 3.10 -15.24
C THR A 162 -2.79 4.59 -15.45
N SER A 163 -4.04 5.05 -15.27
CA SER A 163 -4.39 6.47 -15.42
C SER A 163 -4.10 7.28 -14.16
N ALA A 164 -4.17 6.63 -12.99
CA ALA A 164 -3.86 7.23 -11.69
C ALA A 164 -2.42 6.95 -11.22
N PHE A 165 -1.67 6.13 -11.95
CA PHE A 165 -0.31 5.72 -11.59
C PHE A 165 0.63 6.94 -11.45
N PRO A 166 1.53 6.96 -10.45
CA PRO A 166 2.47 8.07 -10.26
C PRO A 166 3.31 8.33 -11.51
N GLY A 167 3.47 9.60 -11.88
CA GLY A 167 4.22 10.00 -13.08
C GLY A 167 3.48 9.82 -14.41
N ALA A 168 2.27 9.22 -14.41
CA ALA A 168 1.49 9.02 -15.63
C ALA A 168 1.38 10.33 -16.44
N PRO A 169 1.65 10.29 -17.76
CA PRO A 169 1.65 11.49 -18.59
C PRO A 169 0.32 12.20 -18.44
N PHE A 170 0.39 13.46 -17.96
CA PHE A 170 -0.77 14.23 -17.56
C PHE A 170 -1.82 14.27 -18.67
N SER A 171 -2.97 13.62 -18.45
CA SER A 171 -4.17 14.08 -19.12
C SER A 171 -4.63 15.35 -18.41
N LEU A 172 -5.12 16.33 -19.17
CA LEU A 172 -5.61 17.62 -18.65
C LEU A 172 -6.57 17.41 -17.45
N TYR A 173 -7.36 16.35 -17.46
CA TYR A 173 -8.26 15.93 -16.38
C TYR A 173 -7.55 15.68 -15.02
N HIS A 174 -6.36 15.08 -15.01
CA HIS A 174 -5.62 14.78 -13.78
C HIS A 174 -4.94 16.01 -13.17
N PHE A 175 -4.47 16.93 -14.02
CA PHE A 175 -3.97 18.24 -13.59
C PHE A 175 -5.07 19.04 -12.88
N LEU A 176 -6.28 19.05 -13.47
CA LEU A 176 -7.45 19.73 -12.91
C LEU A 176 -7.86 19.19 -11.54
N ARG A 177 -7.84 17.86 -11.37
CA ARG A 177 -8.22 17.20 -10.11
C ARG A 177 -7.21 17.42 -8.98
N ARG A 178 -5.91 17.55 -9.29
CA ARG A 178 -4.87 17.90 -8.31
C ARG A 178 -4.89 19.39 -7.93
N GLN A 179 -5.18 20.31 -8.85
CA GLN A 179 -5.24 21.75 -8.57
C GLN A 179 -6.52 22.19 -7.83
N ALA A 180 -7.61 21.44 -7.94
CA ALA A 180 -8.86 21.72 -7.22
C ALA A 180 -8.70 21.77 -5.68
N TYR A 181 -7.60 21.25 -5.14
CA TYR A 181 -7.27 21.29 -3.71
C TYR A 181 -6.37 22.46 -3.28
N GLY A 182 -5.99 23.42 -4.14
CA GLY A 182 -5.09 24.46 -3.65
C GLY A 182 -4.80 25.70 -4.48
N ILE A 183 -5.40 25.93 -5.66
CA ILE A 183 -5.06 27.12 -6.47
C ILE A 183 -6.29 27.92 -6.85
N SER A 184 -6.22 29.24 -6.62
CA SER A 184 -7.20 30.23 -7.04
C SER A 184 -7.46 30.12 -8.55
N SER A 185 -8.74 30.11 -8.93
CA SER A 185 -9.25 29.90 -10.30
C SER A 185 -8.64 30.81 -11.37
N PHE A 186 -7.94 31.87 -10.98
CA PHE A 186 -7.26 32.80 -11.86
C PHE A 186 -5.93 32.28 -12.42
N LEU A 187 -5.09 31.63 -11.61
CA LEU A 187 -3.82 31.04 -12.07
C LEU A 187 -4.05 29.84 -12.99
N PHE A 188 -5.18 29.16 -12.77
CA PHE A 188 -5.65 28.06 -13.59
C PHE A 188 -5.92 28.48 -15.05
N LEU A 189 -6.60 29.62 -15.27
CA LEU A 189 -6.86 30.12 -16.62
C LEU A 189 -5.59 30.53 -17.36
N VAL A 190 -4.66 31.20 -16.67
CA VAL A 190 -3.38 31.64 -17.28
C VAL A 190 -2.57 30.46 -17.79
N PHE A 191 -2.53 29.35 -17.04
CA PHE A 191 -1.78 28.15 -17.45
C PHE A 191 -2.43 27.43 -18.63
N VAL A 192 -3.76 27.29 -18.64
CA VAL A 192 -4.49 26.67 -19.76
C VAL A 192 -4.29 27.46 -21.06
N PHE A 193 -4.35 28.79 -20.99
CA PHE A 193 -4.09 29.65 -22.15
C PHE A 193 -2.64 29.57 -22.63
N TRP A 194 -1.66 29.51 -21.72
CA TRP A 194 -0.27 29.34 -22.08
C TRP A 194 0.00 27.98 -22.76
N TYR A 195 -0.50 26.89 -22.18
CA TYR A 195 -0.33 25.55 -22.73
C TYR A 195 -0.95 25.43 -24.15
N LEU A 196 -2.17 25.93 -24.34
CA LEU A 196 -2.83 25.92 -25.66
C LEU A 196 -2.10 26.80 -26.69
N ALA A 197 -1.49 27.92 -26.25
CA ALA A 197 -0.72 28.79 -27.14
C ALA A 197 0.62 28.19 -27.58
N THR A 198 1.19 27.24 -26.82
CA THR A 198 2.46 26.57 -27.15
C THR A 198 2.32 25.30 -28.01
N GLN A 199 1.09 24.90 -28.33
CA GLN A 199 0.77 23.73 -29.15
C GLN A 199 0.40 24.09 -30.60
N VAL A 200 0.67 25.33 -31.03
CA VAL A 200 0.50 25.82 -32.42
C VAL A 200 1.85 26.22 -33.00
#